data_AF-A0A538P5Q7-F1
#
_entry.id   AF-A0A538P5Q7-F1
#
_cell.length_a   1.000
_cell.length_b   1.000
_cell.length_c   1.000
_cell.angle_alpha   90.00
_cell.angle_beta   90.00
_cell.angle_gamma   90.00
#
_symmetry.space_group_name_H-M   'P 1'
#
loop_
_entity.id
_entity.type
_entity.pdbx_description
1 polymer ?
#
loop_
_entity_poly.entity_id
_entity_poly.type
_entity_poly.pdbx_seq_one_letter_code
_entity_poly.pdbx_strand_id
1 'polypeptide(L)'
;MYQRLKDAGVSEILGFNVPQLIRFDGELRIIEMSIVARPFVLDFAGAYFDTPPDFPEEKWADWEAEKREQFGTLWPRVQAVLEALEALDIHMVDVSPSNIAFLD
;
A
#
# COMPACT_ATOMS: atom_id res chain seq x y z
N MET A 1 -11.21 -1.51 0.56
CA MET A 1 -10.00 -1.02 -0.14
C MET A 1 -9.89 -1.68 -1.50
N TYR A 2 -9.72 -3.00 -1.57
CA TYR A 2 -9.61 -3.69 -2.86
C TYR A 2 -10.83 -3.48 -3.79
N GLN A 3 -12.04 -3.30 -3.23
CA GLN A 3 -13.21 -2.91 -4.02
C GLN A 3 -13.08 -1.51 -4.64
N ARG A 4 -12.58 -0.50 -3.90
CA ARG A 4 -12.35 0.85 -4.44
C ARG A 4 -11.34 0.82 -5.58
N LEU A 5 -10.23 0.09 -5.40
CA LEU A 5 -9.22 -0.08 -6.46
C LEU A 5 -9.79 -0.75 -7.70
N LYS A 6 -10.60 -1.80 -7.52
CA LYS A 6 -11.29 -2.49 -8.62
C LYS A 6 -12.26 -1.55 -9.36
N ASP A 7 -13.07 -0.80 -8.62
CA ASP A 7 -14.05 0.13 -9.20
C ASP A 7 -13.38 1.30 -9.93
N ALA A 8 -12.20 1.72 -9.46
CA ALA A 8 -11.34 2.70 -10.12
C ALA A 8 -10.52 2.13 -11.30
N GLY A 9 -10.55 0.81 -11.53
CA GLY A 9 -9.76 0.15 -12.57
C GLY A 9 -8.24 0.19 -12.32
N VAL A 10 -7.81 0.35 -11.07
CA VAL A 10 -6.41 0.46 -10.69
C VAL A 10 -5.81 -0.93 -10.54
N SER A 11 -5.07 -1.37 -11.56
CA SER A 11 -4.26 -2.61 -11.52
C SER A 11 -2.80 -2.36 -11.17
N GLU A 12 -2.33 -1.12 -11.32
CA GLU A 12 -0.96 -0.71 -11.09
C GLU A 12 -0.88 0.69 -10.47
N ILE A 13 0.16 0.92 -9.67
CA ILE A 13 0.50 2.23 -9.10
C ILE A 13 1.96 2.51 -9.43
N LEU A 14 2.22 3.51 -10.28
CA LEU A 14 3.58 3.85 -10.74
C LEU A 14 4.38 2.64 -11.25
N GLY A 15 3.71 1.69 -11.90
CA GLY A 15 4.29 0.45 -12.44
C GLY A 15 4.42 -0.69 -11.42
N PHE A 16 4.00 -0.50 -10.16
CA PHE A 16 3.88 -1.58 -9.19
C PHE A 16 2.52 -2.28 -9.33
N ASN A 17 2.54 -3.60 -9.47
CA ASN A 17 1.33 -4.41 -9.57
C ASN A 17 0.57 -4.42 -8.24
N VAL A 18 -0.76 -4.30 -8.32
CA VAL A 18 -1.65 -4.34 -7.16
C VAL A 18 -2.62 -5.52 -7.25
N PRO A 19 -2.77 -6.37 -6.21
CA PRO A 19 -3.72 -7.47 -6.22
C PRO A 19 -5.15 -7.01 -6.51
N GLN A 20 -5.81 -7.73 -7.42
CA GLN A 20 -7.17 -7.43 -7.85
C GLN A 20 -8.17 -8.29 -7.09
N LEU A 21 -9.25 -7.68 -6.59
CA LEU A 21 -10.34 -8.40 -5.93
C LEU A 21 -11.11 -9.26 -6.92
N ILE A 22 -11.05 -10.58 -6.75
CA ILE A 22 -11.80 -11.54 -7.55
C ILE A 22 -13.19 -11.70 -6.94
N ARG A 23 -13.25 -12.11 -5.67
CA ARG A 23 -14.49 -12.26 -4.89
C ARG A 23 -14.23 -12.10 -3.40
N PHE A 24 -15.30 -11.88 -2.63
CA PHE A 24 -15.26 -11.95 -1.17
C PHE A 24 -16.56 -12.54 -0.64
N ASP A 25 -16.49 -13.11 0.56
CA ASP A 25 -17.64 -13.59 1.31
C ASP A 25 -17.58 -12.97 2.71
N GLY A 26 -18.56 -12.13 3.03
CA GLY A 26 -18.60 -11.41 4.29
C GLY A 26 -18.98 -12.28 5.50
N GLU A 27 -19.76 -13.35 5.29
CA GLU A 27 -20.15 -14.27 6.36
C GLU A 27 -18.98 -15.17 6.74
N LEU A 28 -18.27 -15.70 5.75
CA LEU A 28 -17.09 -16.53 5.93
C LEU A 28 -15.82 -15.73 6.25
N ARG A 29 -15.86 -14.40 6.06
CA ARG A 29 -14.71 -13.48 6.20
C ARG A 29 -13.54 -13.86 5.28
N ILE A 30 -13.85 -14.24 4.05
CA ILE A 30 -12.86 -14.66 3.05
C ILE A 30 -12.76 -13.62 1.95
N ILE A 31 -11.54 -13.34 1.51
CA ILE A 31 -11.25 -12.59 0.28
C ILE A 31 -10.46 -13.48 -0.67
N GLU A 32 -10.78 -13.40 -1.96
CA GLU A 32 -9.98 -13.99 -3.04
C GLU A 32 -9.44 -12.88 -3.93
N MET A 33 -8.15 -12.94 -4.21
CA MET A 33 -7.43 -11.92 -4.96
C MET A 33 -6.50 -12.56 -5.99
N SER A 34 -6.13 -11.79 -7.01
CA SER A 34 -5.09 -12.20 -7.95
C SER A 34 -3.71 -12.28 -7.29
N ILE A 35 -2.86 -13.17 -7.80
CA ILE A 35 -1.43 -13.17 -7.52
C ILE A 35 -0.76 -12.16 -8.46
N VAL A 36 0.19 -11.38 -7.95
CA VAL A 36 0.96 -10.41 -8.74
C VAL A 36 2.47 -10.66 -8.61
N ALA A 37 3.22 -10.31 -9.65
CA ALA A 37 4.68 -10.38 -9.64
C ALA A 37 5.28 -9.05 -9.19
N ARG A 38 6.57 -9.07 -8.80
CA ARG A 38 7.32 -7.84 -8.58
C ARG A 38 7.45 -7.03 -9.89
N PRO A 39 7.50 -5.70 -9.82
CA PRO A 39 7.37 -4.89 -8.60
C PRO A 39 5.91 -4.86 -8.14
N PHE A 40 5.64 -4.81 -6.83
CA PHE A 40 4.28 -4.87 -6.29
C PHE A 40 4.05 -3.93 -5.11
N VAL A 41 2.78 -3.58 -4.91
CA VAL A 41 2.25 -3.08 -3.63
C VAL A 41 1.22 -4.09 -3.13
N LEU A 42 1.53 -4.71 -1.99
CA LEU A 42 0.73 -5.71 -1.31
C LEU A 42 0.28 -5.20 0.05
N ASP A 43 -0.62 -5.98 0.65
CA ASP A 43 -1.04 -5.89 2.03
C ASP A 43 -1.29 -4.48 2.54
N PHE A 44 -2.48 -3.99 2.22
CA PHE A 44 -3.00 -2.73 2.75
C PHE A 44 -3.60 -2.90 4.15
N ALA A 45 -3.10 -3.85 4.94
CA ALA A 45 -3.40 -3.92 6.36
C ALA A 45 -3.01 -2.59 7.01
N GLY A 46 -3.93 -2.01 7.80
CA GLY A 46 -3.71 -0.68 8.37
C GLY A 46 -3.80 0.47 7.36
N ALA A 47 -4.42 0.27 6.19
CA ALA A 47 -4.78 1.39 5.32
C ALA A 47 -5.99 2.15 5.85
N TYR A 48 -5.90 3.48 5.84
CA TYR A 48 -6.98 4.39 6.20
C TYR A 48 -7.57 5.02 4.95
N PHE A 49 -8.86 5.37 5.01
CA PHE A 49 -9.53 6.11 3.96
C PHE A 49 -9.76 7.54 4.38
N ASP A 50 -9.67 8.43 3.40
CA ASP A 50 -10.11 9.83 3.44
C ASP A 50 -9.31 10.73 4.42
N THR A 51 -8.70 10.17 5.46
CA THR A 51 -7.85 10.89 6.42
C THR A 51 -6.75 9.96 6.93
N PRO A 52 -5.49 10.43 7.02
CA PRO A 52 -4.42 9.67 7.65
C PRO A 52 -4.71 9.47 9.14
N PRO A 53 -4.09 8.46 9.78
CA PRO A 53 -4.23 8.29 11.22
C PRO A 53 -3.63 9.48 11.97
N ASP A 54 -4.34 9.90 13.02
CA ASP A 54 -3.88 10.95 13.93
C ASP A 54 -2.84 10.37 14.90
N PHE A 55 -1.58 10.38 14.46
CA PHE A 55 -0.43 10.05 15.31
C PHE A 55 0.38 11.31 15.65
N PRO A 56 0.97 11.37 16.86
CA PRO A 56 1.90 12.43 17.22
C PRO A 56 3.04 12.57 16.20
N GLU A 57 3.49 13.80 15.98
CA GLU A 57 4.59 14.11 15.06
C GLU A 57 5.86 13.27 15.33
N GLU A 58 6.18 13.04 16.61
CA GLU A 58 7.29 12.17 17.02
C GLU A 58 7.15 10.74 16.48
N LYS A 59 5.93 10.18 16.49
CA LYS A 59 5.69 8.83 15.93
C LYS A 59 5.84 8.80 14.41
N TRP A 60 5.44 9.87 13.72
CA TRP A 60 5.64 9.98 12.27
C TRP A 60 7.12 10.12 11.92
N ALA A 61 7.87 10.90 12.70
CA ALA A 61 9.31 11.05 12.51
C ALA A 61 10.06 9.73 12.74
N ASP A 62 9.72 8.99 13.80
CA ASP A 62 10.30 7.67 14.08
C ASP A 62 9.96 6.65 12.98
N TRP A 63 8.70 6.65 12.53
CA TRP A 63 8.26 5.79 11.42
C TRP A 63 9.01 6.12 10.13
N GLU A 64 9.14 7.40 9.77
CA GLU A 64 9.86 7.81 8.56
C GLU A 64 11.34 7.42 8.63
N ALA A 65 11.98 7.61 9.79
CA ALA A 65 13.36 7.22 10.01
C ALA A 65 13.55 5.70 9.82
N GLU A 66 12.66 4.89 10.39
CA GLU A 66 12.66 3.42 10.23
C GLU A 66 12.49 3.02 8.76
N LYS A 67 11.52 3.61 8.04
CA LYS A 67 11.28 3.27 6.62
C LYS A 67 12.43 3.70 5.73
N ARG A 68 13.01 4.87 6.00
CA ARG A 68 14.21 5.34 5.30
C ARG A 68 15.39 4.39 5.51
N GLU A 69 15.55 3.81 6.69
CA GLU A 69 16.57 2.77 6.94
C GLU A 69 16.26 1.47 6.15
N GLN A 70 15.01 1.00 6.17
CA GLN A 70 14.60 -0.24 5.49
C GLN A 70 14.75 -0.19 3.97
N PHE A 71 14.39 0.93 3.35
CA PHE A 71 14.41 1.09 1.89
C PHE A 71 15.68 1.76 1.36
N GLY A 72 16.46 2.42 2.23
CA GLY A 72 17.71 3.07 1.86
C GLY A 72 17.56 4.02 0.66
N THR A 73 18.28 3.74 -0.42
CA THR A 73 18.26 4.55 -1.64
C THR A 73 16.93 4.48 -2.42
N LEU A 74 16.08 3.48 -2.13
CA LEU A 74 14.77 3.31 -2.75
C LEU A 74 13.68 4.12 -2.04
N TRP A 75 13.96 4.70 -0.86
CA TRP A 75 12.96 5.45 -0.08
C TRP A 75 12.21 6.53 -0.88
N PRO A 76 12.86 7.36 -1.72
CA PRO A 76 12.13 8.36 -2.52
C PRO A 76 11.12 7.74 -3.50
N ARG A 77 11.39 6.53 -4.01
CA ARG A 77 10.44 5.82 -4.88
C ARG A 77 9.26 5.27 -4.09
N VAL A 78 9.49 4.82 -2.85
CA VAL A 78 8.41 4.40 -1.95
C VAL A 78 7.51 5.59 -1.60
N GLN A 79 8.09 6.76 -1.29
CA GLN A 79 7.31 7.97 -1.03
C GLN A 79 6.41 8.33 -2.21
N ALA A 80 6.91 8.26 -3.45
CA ALA A 80 6.09 8.51 -4.64
C ALA A 80 4.92 7.51 -4.76
N VAL A 81 5.12 6.23 -4.39
CA VAL A 81 4.03 5.23 -4.35
C VAL A 81 3.00 5.58 -3.28
N LEU A 82 3.43 6.03 -2.10
CA LEU A 82 2.53 6.47 -1.02
C LEU A 82 1.74 7.71 -1.45
N GLU A 83 2.37 8.72 -2.04
CA GLU A 83 1.70 9.91 -2.58
C GLU A 83 0.65 9.54 -3.65
N ALA A 84 0.96 8.57 -4.52
CA ALA A 84 0.02 8.08 -5.51
C ALA A 84 -1.17 7.32 -4.90
N LEU A 85 -0.97 6.63 -3.77
CA LEU A 85 -2.05 6.03 -2.99
C LEU A 85 -2.90 7.09 -2.28
N GLU A 86 -2.27 8.13 -1.73
CA GLU A 86 -2.96 9.25 -1.08
C GLU A 86 -3.85 10.01 -2.07
N ALA A 87 -3.42 10.16 -3.33
CA ALA A 87 -4.26 10.72 -4.39
C ALA A 87 -5.52 9.88 -4.70
N LEU A 88 -5.58 8.63 -4.24
CA LEU A 88 -6.74 7.74 -4.29
C LEU A 88 -7.48 7.65 -2.94
N ASP A 89 -7.19 8.56 -2.01
CA ASP A 89 -7.68 8.59 -0.63
C ASP A 89 -7.31 7.31 0.16
N ILE A 90 -6.16 6.71 -0.14
CA ILE A 90 -5.63 5.52 0.54
C ILE A 90 -4.34 5.89 1.28
N HIS A 91 -4.38 5.87 2.61
CA HIS A 91 -3.20 6.11 3.45
C HIS A 91 -2.67 4.78 3.99
N MET A 92 -1.57 4.27 3.44
CA MET A 92 -0.96 2.99 3.83
C MET A 92 0.09 3.19 4.93
N VAL A 93 -0.11 2.54 6.08
CA VAL A 93 0.82 2.63 7.22
C VAL A 93 1.77 1.43 7.32
N ASP A 94 1.32 0.25 6.88
CA ASP A 94 2.10 -1.00 6.93
C ASP A 94 3.14 -1.10 5.81
N VAL A 95 4.01 -0.08 5.74
CA VAL A 95 5.04 0.07 4.73
C VAL A 95 6.26 -0.77 5.11
N SER A 96 6.63 -1.73 4.26
CA SER A 96 7.77 -2.63 4.48
C SER A 96 8.26 -3.22 3.16
N PRO A 97 9.50 -3.74 3.08
CA PRO A 97 9.99 -4.40 1.85
C PRO A 97 9.21 -5.67 1.44
N SER A 98 8.44 -6.27 2.35
CA SER A 98 7.53 -7.38 2.01
C SER A 98 6.25 -6.90 1.33
N ASN A 99 5.84 -5.64 1.57
CA ASN A 99 4.61 -5.07 1.05
C ASN A 99 4.85 -4.13 -0.14
N ILE A 100 6.02 -3.51 -0.23
CA ILE A 100 6.44 -2.71 -1.39
C ILE A 100 7.77 -3.27 -1.88
N ALA A 101 7.73 -4.08 -2.93
CA ALA A 101 8.91 -4.74 -3.47
C ALA A 101 9.22 -4.29 -4.89
N PHE A 102 10.50 -4.11 -5.17
CA PHE A 102 11.03 -3.70 -6.46
C PHE A 102 11.46 -4.93 -7.29
N LEU A 103 11.77 -4.73 -8.57
CA LEU A 103 12.51 -5.74 -9.34
C LEU A 103 13.92 -5.87 -8.74
N ASP A 104 14.40 -7.11 -8.60
CA ASP A 104 15.74 -7.43 -8.09
C ASP A 104 16.86 -6.79 -8.93
#